data_AF-A0A7T5E785-F1
#
_entry.id   AF-A0A7T5E785-F1
#
_cell.length_a   1.000
_cell.length_b   1.000
_cell.length_c   1.000
_cell.angle_alpha   90.00
_cell.angle_beta   90.00
_cell.angle_gamma   90.00
#
_symmetry.space_group_name_H-M   'P 1'
#
loop_
_entity.id
_entity.type
_entity.pdbx_description
1 polymer ?
#
loop_
_entity_poly.entity_id
_entity_poly.type
_entity_poly.pdbx_seq_one_letter_code
_entity_poly.pdbx_strand_id
1 'polypeptide(L)'
;MARESDEMETIEMSHDIPAWAKQRVIPGDHSFVEVRRLQGQGRTQIQLPDLKALKVWAKSHGWPTPWFGFKKALLDKLFESNETYTLALNESGITIHIPITEHTLTIARLKELDAWYEERDDTGVLGSRPTGWGRLVNELRKIRHLVEGGIPVRVEGTQTVLNTWESFYRWAHGRYHMLEDGYDSWIGDDLS
;
A
#
# COMPACT_ATOMS: atom_id res chain seq x y z
N MET A 1 26.98 12.53 -25.38
CA MET A 1 27.08 12.03 -23.99
C MET A 1 25.67 11.92 -23.45
N ALA A 2 25.07 10.73 -23.54
CA ALA A 2 23.77 10.48 -22.94
C ALA A 2 23.96 10.36 -21.42
N ARG A 3 23.19 11.12 -20.64
CA ARG A 3 22.98 10.81 -19.23
C ARG A 3 22.19 9.50 -19.21
N GLU A 4 22.86 8.39 -18.92
CA GLU A 4 22.16 7.21 -18.43
C GLU A 4 21.47 7.66 -17.15
N SER A 5 20.13 7.73 -17.19
CA SER A 5 19.32 7.89 -16.01
C SER A 5 19.71 6.75 -15.06
N ASP A 6 20.17 7.09 -13.84
CA ASP A 6 20.26 6.15 -12.72
C ASP A 6 18.82 5.67 -12.43
N GLU A 7 18.37 4.67 -13.18
CA GLU A 7 17.02 4.15 -13.10
C GLU A 7 16.96 3.24 -11.87
N MET A 8 16.47 3.79 -10.76
CA MET A 8 16.16 3.01 -9.57
C MET A 8 15.07 2.01 -9.93
N GLU A 9 15.35 0.73 -9.68
CA GLU A 9 14.40 -0.32 -9.99
C GLU A 9 13.54 -0.64 -8.78
N THR A 10 12.22 -0.72 -8.99
CA THR A 10 11.28 -1.04 -7.91
C THR A 10 10.60 -2.36 -8.19
N ILE A 11 10.69 -3.29 -7.23
CA ILE A 11 9.86 -4.49 -7.17
C ILE A 11 8.57 -4.08 -6.45
N GLU A 12 7.48 -4.05 -7.20
CA GLU A 12 6.17 -3.58 -6.71
C GLU A 12 5.44 -4.61 -5.86
N MET A 13 4.52 -4.09 -5.04
CA MET A 13 3.57 -4.91 -4.29
C MET A 13 2.53 -5.53 -5.24
N SER A 14 1.97 -6.69 -4.87
CA SER A 14 0.89 -7.32 -5.62
C SER A 14 -0.41 -6.52 -5.60
N HIS A 15 -0.64 -5.75 -4.54
CA HIS A 15 -1.72 -4.78 -4.44
C HIS A 15 -1.09 -3.43 -4.16
N ASP A 16 -1.31 -2.46 -5.04
CA ASP A 16 -0.83 -1.11 -4.77
C ASP A 16 -1.64 -0.51 -3.63
N ILE A 17 -0.93 0.10 -2.69
CA ILE A 17 -1.51 0.81 -1.57
C ILE A 17 -1.03 2.26 -1.62
N PRO A 18 -1.80 3.21 -1.07
CA PRO A 18 -1.37 4.61 -1.06
C PRO A 18 0.02 4.78 -0.41
N ALA A 19 0.83 5.70 -0.93
CA ALA A 19 2.19 5.94 -0.43
C ALA A 19 2.24 6.25 1.08
N TRP A 20 1.22 6.94 1.62
CA TRP A 20 1.12 7.24 3.04
C TRP A 20 0.85 6.00 3.92
N ALA A 21 0.38 4.91 3.34
CA ALA A 21 0.14 3.63 4.00
C ALA A 21 1.33 2.66 3.88
N LYS A 22 2.42 3.10 3.23
CA LYS A 22 3.70 2.41 3.17
C LYS A 22 4.61 2.99 4.25
N GLN A 23 5.28 2.13 5.00
CA GLN A 23 6.34 2.51 5.94
C GLN A 23 7.66 1.89 5.52
N ARG A 24 8.73 2.67 5.63
CA ARG A 24 10.08 2.18 5.37
C ARG A 24 10.48 1.20 6.47
N VAL A 25 11.08 0.09 6.07
CA VAL A 25 11.63 -0.86 7.00
C VAL A 25 12.95 -0.35 7.58
N ILE A 26 13.01 -0.33 8.92
CA ILE A 26 14.19 0.00 9.70
C ILE A 26 14.67 -1.29 10.41
N PRO A 27 15.94 -1.70 10.23
CA PRO A 27 16.52 -2.81 10.99
C PRO A 27 16.44 -2.52 12.50
N GLY A 28 15.84 -3.43 13.26
CA GLY A 28 15.63 -3.29 14.71
C GLY A 28 14.17 -3.02 15.09
N ASP A 29 13.47 -2.18 14.33
CA ASP A 29 12.03 -1.94 14.52
C ASP A 29 11.19 -3.06 13.90
N HIS A 30 11.67 -3.62 12.79
CA HIS A 30 10.98 -4.68 12.06
C HIS A 30 11.84 -5.93 12.02
N SER A 31 11.22 -7.07 12.34
CA SER A 31 11.94 -8.34 12.32
C SER A 31 12.14 -8.85 10.89
N PHE A 32 13.31 -9.43 10.63
CA PHE A 32 13.60 -10.14 9.39
C PHE A 32 12.51 -11.16 9.01
N VAL A 33 12.02 -11.92 9.99
CA VAL A 33 11.02 -12.98 9.78
C VAL A 33 9.71 -12.40 9.28
N GLU A 34 9.28 -11.27 9.86
CA GLU A 34 8.07 -10.56 9.43
C GLU A 34 8.20 -10.04 8.01
N VAL A 35 9.29 -9.36 7.68
CA VAL A 35 9.50 -8.75 6.36
C VAL A 35 9.63 -9.83 5.28
N ARG A 36 10.32 -10.94 5.58
CA ARG A 36 10.38 -12.11 4.70
C ARG A 36 8.99 -12.71 4.45
N ARG A 37 8.17 -12.84 5.50
CA ARG A 37 6.80 -13.33 5.38
C ARG A 37 5.95 -12.41 4.49
N LEU A 38 6.05 -11.09 4.68
CA LEU A 38 5.36 -10.10 3.85
C LEU A 38 5.84 -10.14 2.40
N GLN A 39 7.14 -10.32 2.17
CA GLN A 39 7.69 -10.47 0.83
C GLN A 39 7.11 -11.70 0.12
N GLY A 40 7.03 -12.84 0.81
CA GLY A 40 6.40 -14.05 0.27
C GLY A 40 4.90 -13.90 -0.04
N GLN A 41 4.25 -12.90 0.55
CA GLN A 41 2.85 -12.54 0.27
C GLN A 41 2.71 -11.46 -0.82
N GLY A 42 3.82 -10.99 -1.41
CA GLY A 42 3.79 -9.86 -2.35
C GLY A 42 3.43 -8.52 -1.69
N ARG A 43 3.60 -8.41 -0.36
CA ARG A 43 3.25 -7.23 0.45
C ARG A 43 4.48 -6.41 0.84
N THR A 44 5.50 -6.39 -0.02
CA THR A 44 6.68 -5.55 0.15
C THR A 44 6.95 -4.83 -1.15
N GLN A 45 7.31 -3.55 -1.07
CA GLN A 45 7.90 -2.83 -2.18
C GLN A 45 9.41 -2.76 -1.93
N ILE A 46 10.22 -3.21 -2.88
CA ILE A 46 11.69 -3.23 -2.73
C ILE A 46 12.28 -2.31 -3.78
N GLN A 47 12.89 -1.22 -3.34
CA GLN A 47 13.64 -0.31 -4.19
C GLN A 47 15.10 -0.72 -4.19
N LEU A 48 15.59 -1.04 -5.37
CA LEU A 48 16.99 -1.36 -5.63
C LEU A 48 17.68 -0.09 -6.14
N PRO A 49 18.85 0.26 -5.60
CA PRO A 49 19.68 1.31 -6.18
C PRO A 49 20.25 0.84 -7.52
N ASP A 50 21.09 1.66 -8.16
CA ASP A 50 21.76 1.30 -9.40
C ASP A 50 22.31 -0.14 -9.35
N LEU A 51 21.85 -0.96 -10.30
CA LEU A 51 22.15 -2.39 -10.31
C LEU A 51 23.66 -2.66 -10.46
N LYS A 52 24.40 -1.76 -11.11
CA LYS A 52 25.84 -1.92 -11.28
C LYS A 52 26.56 -1.68 -9.96
N ALA A 53 26.25 -0.60 -9.25
CA ALA A 53 26.74 -0.34 -7.90
C ALA A 53 26.35 -1.47 -6.94
N LEU A 54 25.11 -1.94 -7.02
CA LEU A 54 24.61 -3.03 -6.17
C LEU A 54 25.32 -4.36 -6.42
N LYS A 55 25.67 -4.68 -7.69
CA LYS A 55 26.49 -5.86 -8.03
C LYS A 55 27.91 -5.73 -7.48
N VAL A 56 28.51 -4.54 -7.54
CA VAL A 56 29.85 -4.30 -7.00
C VAL A 56 29.85 -4.47 -5.48
N TRP A 57 28.86 -3.88 -4.80
CA TRP A 57 28.65 -4.05 -3.36
C TRP A 57 28.43 -5.52 -2.99
N ALA A 58 27.52 -6.22 -3.67
CA ALA A 58 27.27 -7.63 -3.41
C ALA A 58 28.56 -8.46 -3.54
N LYS A 59 29.38 -8.19 -4.56
CA LYS A 59 30.68 -8.85 -4.75
C LYS A 59 31.67 -8.56 -3.62
N SER A 60 31.76 -7.32 -3.11
CA SER A 60 32.68 -6.98 -2.01
C SER A 60 32.33 -7.67 -0.70
N HIS A 61 31.05 -8.00 -0.48
CA HIS A 61 30.58 -8.76 0.68
C HIS A 61 30.48 -10.28 0.43
N GLY A 62 30.96 -10.78 -0.70
CA GLY A 62 30.96 -12.21 -1.03
C GLY A 62 29.58 -12.79 -1.37
N TRP A 63 28.62 -11.96 -1.77
CA TRP A 63 27.28 -12.37 -2.16
C TRP A 63 27.24 -12.90 -3.60
N PRO A 64 26.27 -13.77 -3.95
CA PRO A 64 26.17 -14.32 -5.30
C PRO A 64 25.85 -13.22 -6.34
N THR A 65 26.71 -13.08 -7.34
CA THR A 65 26.54 -12.14 -8.46
C THR A 65 26.44 -12.87 -9.81
N PRO A 66 25.43 -13.72 -10.04
CA PRO A 66 25.31 -14.42 -11.31
C PRO A 66 24.99 -13.44 -12.44
N TRP A 67 25.49 -13.75 -13.64
CA TRP A 67 25.25 -12.93 -14.84
C TRP A 67 23.75 -12.86 -15.19
N PHE A 68 23.04 -13.98 -15.06
CA PHE A 68 21.59 -14.07 -15.18
C PHE A 68 20.96 -14.33 -13.82
N GLY A 69 19.83 -13.67 -13.52
CA GLY A 69 19.10 -13.91 -12.27
C GLY A 69 19.70 -13.25 -11.03
N PHE A 70 20.57 -12.23 -11.18
CA PHE A 70 21.18 -11.52 -10.04
C PHE A 70 20.16 -11.07 -8.99
N LYS A 71 19.04 -10.45 -9.40
CA LYS A 71 18.01 -9.95 -8.48
C LYS A 71 17.43 -11.06 -7.60
N LYS A 72 17.14 -12.21 -8.19
CA LYS A 72 16.65 -13.37 -7.45
C LYS A 72 17.69 -13.83 -6.43
N ALA A 73 18.94 -14.01 -6.84
CA ALA A 73 20.02 -14.43 -5.95
C ALA A 73 20.29 -13.40 -4.83
N LEU A 74 20.17 -12.11 -5.15
CA LEU A 74 20.28 -11.01 -4.20
C LEU A 74 19.15 -11.08 -3.15
N LEU A 75 17.89 -11.23 -3.58
CA LEU A 75 16.75 -11.34 -2.67
C LEU A 75 16.82 -12.61 -1.82
N ASP A 76 17.22 -13.73 -2.41
CA ASP A 76 17.43 -14.99 -1.68
C ASP A 76 18.48 -14.82 -0.58
N LYS A 77 19.57 -14.08 -0.87
CA LYS A 77 20.63 -13.78 0.11
C LYS A 77 20.21 -12.75 1.16
N LEU A 78 19.49 -11.71 0.74
CA LEU A 78 18.89 -10.68 1.60
C LEU A 78 17.98 -11.33 2.65
N PHE A 79 17.20 -12.33 2.24
CA PHE A 79 16.27 -13.06 3.10
C PHE A 79 16.80 -14.40 3.63
N GLU A 80 18.13 -14.59 3.65
CA GLU A 80 18.76 -15.80 4.19
C GLU A 80 18.86 -15.76 5.72
N SER A 81 19.22 -14.61 6.30
CA SER A 81 19.47 -14.44 7.73
C SER A 81 19.22 -13.00 8.19
N ASN A 82 19.09 -12.80 9.50
CA ASN A 82 18.98 -11.45 10.07
C ASN A 82 20.26 -10.61 9.85
N GLU A 83 21.42 -11.25 9.82
CA GLU A 83 22.72 -10.58 9.60
C GLU A 83 22.83 -10.04 8.17
N THR A 84 22.55 -10.88 7.16
CA THR A 84 22.58 -10.47 5.74
C THR A 84 21.54 -9.39 5.46
N TYR A 85 20.37 -9.52 6.07
CA TYR A 85 19.29 -8.54 5.99
C TYR A 85 19.68 -7.16 6.55
N THR A 86 20.21 -7.14 7.77
CA THR A 86 20.62 -5.90 8.44
C THR A 86 21.77 -5.22 7.69
N LEU A 87 22.76 -6.01 7.24
CA LEU A 87 23.88 -5.52 6.45
C LEU A 87 23.40 -4.84 5.15
N ALA A 88 22.51 -5.50 4.40
CA ALA A 88 22.01 -4.94 3.16
C ALA A 88 21.20 -3.66 3.37
N LEU A 89 20.29 -3.61 4.33
CA LEU A 89 19.48 -2.40 4.56
C LEU A 89 20.30 -1.20 5.01
N ASN A 90 21.43 -1.43 5.68
CA ASN A 90 22.30 -0.35 6.14
C ASN A 90 23.30 0.11 5.09
N GLU A 91 23.86 -0.80 4.28
CA GLU A 91 25.04 -0.51 3.45
C GLU A 91 24.79 -0.56 1.95
N SER A 92 23.81 -1.37 1.49
CA SER A 92 23.64 -1.62 0.04
C SER A 92 22.89 -0.52 -0.70
N GLY A 93 22.18 0.36 0.02
CA GLY A 93 21.24 1.33 -0.54
C GLY A 93 19.85 0.76 -0.86
N ILE A 94 19.61 -0.55 -0.65
CA ILE A 94 18.28 -1.14 -0.78
C ILE A 94 17.33 -0.52 0.24
N THR A 95 16.14 -0.14 -0.24
CA THR A 95 15.05 0.31 0.62
C THR A 95 13.87 -0.63 0.48
N ILE A 96 13.35 -1.12 1.60
CA ILE A 96 12.14 -1.95 1.64
C ILE A 96 11.04 -1.11 2.27
N HIS A 97 9.86 -1.12 1.66
CA HIS A 97 8.63 -0.61 2.26
C HIS A 97 7.65 -1.75 2.49
N ILE A 98 6.98 -1.71 3.64
CA ILE A 98 5.89 -2.61 4.01
C ILE A 98 4.63 -1.79 4.32
N PRO A 99 3.45 -2.42 4.31
CA PRO A 99 2.24 -1.78 4.80
C PRO A 99 2.39 -1.38 6.28
N ILE A 100 1.72 -0.29 6.67
CA ILE A 100 1.50 0.00 8.10
C ILE A 100 0.70 -1.13 8.75
N THR A 101 0.87 -1.31 10.06
CA THR A 101 0.29 -2.44 10.82
C THR A 101 -1.23 -2.33 10.98
N GLU A 102 -1.74 -1.14 11.24
CA GLU A 102 -3.17 -0.84 11.37
C GLU A 102 -3.41 0.62 10.95
N HIS A 103 -4.56 0.88 10.33
CA HIS A 103 -5.06 2.23 10.10
C HIS A 103 -6.27 2.49 10.99
N THR A 104 -6.37 3.69 11.57
CA THR A 104 -7.57 4.09 12.32
C THR A 104 -8.33 5.14 11.53
N LEU A 105 -9.57 4.81 11.17
CA LEU A 105 -10.53 5.76 10.61
C LEU A 105 -11.14 6.56 11.76
N THR A 106 -10.66 7.80 11.91
CA THR A 106 -11.02 8.66 13.04
C THR A 106 -12.45 9.16 12.95
N ILE A 107 -13.03 9.58 14.09
CA ILE A 107 -14.37 10.20 14.16
C ILE A 107 -14.42 11.46 13.31
N ALA A 108 -13.35 12.28 13.33
CA ALA A 108 -13.27 13.47 12.50
C ALA A 108 -13.36 13.11 11.01
N ARG A 109 -12.62 12.08 10.59
CA ARG A 109 -12.65 11.62 9.20
C ARG A 109 -14.00 11.04 8.82
N LEU A 110 -14.62 10.25 9.69
CA LEU A 110 -15.98 9.73 9.48
C LEU A 110 -16.98 10.86 9.24
N LYS A 111 -16.95 11.91 10.05
CA LYS A 111 -17.83 13.08 9.89
C LYS A 111 -17.65 13.78 8.54
N GLU A 112 -16.42 13.85 8.03
CA GLU A 112 -16.16 14.41 6.71
C GLU A 112 -16.76 13.53 5.59
N LEU A 113 -16.62 12.21 5.69
CA LEU A 113 -17.22 11.26 4.75
C LEU A 113 -18.75 11.37 4.76
N ASP A 114 -19.35 11.48 5.95
CA ASP A 114 -20.79 11.67 6.11
C ASP A 114 -21.26 13.01 5.55
N ALA A 115 -20.50 14.08 5.77
CA ALA A 115 -20.81 15.40 5.21
C ALA A 115 -20.83 15.36 3.67
N TRP A 116 -19.86 14.71 3.03
CA TRP A 116 -19.89 14.54 1.57
C TRP A 116 -21.02 13.64 1.07
N TYR A 117 -21.41 12.65 1.88
CA TYR A 117 -22.56 11.81 1.57
C TYR A 117 -23.87 12.59 1.62
N GLU A 118 -24.00 13.54 2.53
CA GLU A 118 -25.18 14.40 2.73
C GLU A 118 -25.17 15.64 1.83
N GLU A 119 -24.02 16.05 1.30
CA GLU A 119 -23.87 17.24 0.47
C GLU A 119 -24.75 17.17 -0.79
N ARG A 120 -25.71 18.11 -0.89
CA ARG A 120 -26.58 18.26 -2.04
C ARG A 120 -26.53 19.70 -2.54
N ASP A 121 -26.60 19.85 -3.86
CA ASP A 121 -26.79 21.12 -4.52
C ASP A 121 -28.26 21.29 -4.91
N ASP A 122 -28.89 22.31 -4.33
CA ASP A 122 -30.29 22.68 -4.54
C ASP A 122 -30.50 23.62 -5.74
N THR A 123 -29.45 23.95 -6.50
CA THR A 123 -29.54 24.94 -7.59
C THR A 123 -30.09 24.38 -8.92
N GLY A 124 -30.50 23.12 -8.97
CA GLY A 124 -30.96 22.44 -10.20
C GLY A 124 -32.49 22.37 -10.39
N VAL A 125 -32.96 22.58 -11.62
CA VAL A 125 -34.38 22.49 -12.06
C VAL A 125 -34.98 21.06 -11.91
N LEU A 126 -34.13 20.05 -11.69
CA LEU A 126 -34.50 18.62 -11.59
C LEU A 126 -34.37 18.03 -10.17
N GLY A 127 -34.26 18.88 -9.15
CA GLY A 127 -34.09 18.47 -7.74
C GLY A 127 -32.63 18.39 -7.28
N SER A 128 -32.45 18.17 -5.99
CA SER A 128 -31.16 18.23 -5.28
C SER A 128 -30.20 17.12 -5.73
N ARG A 129 -29.10 17.48 -6.39
CA ARG A 129 -28.09 16.51 -6.87
C ARG A 129 -26.94 16.36 -5.87
N PRO A 130 -26.41 15.14 -5.65
CA PRO A 130 -25.24 14.96 -4.81
C PRO A 130 -23.98 15.51 -5.49
N THR A 131 -23.25 16.38 -4.79
CA THR A 131 -21.98 16.97 -5.26
C THR A 131 -20.76 16.35 -4.60
N GLY A 132 -20.91 15.85 -3.37
CA GLY A 132 -19.80 15.27 -2.58
C GLY A 132 -19.48 13.81 -2.91
N TRP A 133 -20.35 13.09 -3.62
CA TRP A 133 -20.23 11.63 -3.79
C TRP A 133 -18.95 11.19 -4.50
N GLY A 134 -18.47 11.95 -5.49
CA GLY A 134 -17.20 11.62 -6.15
C GLY A 134 -16.00 11.65 -5.19
N ARG A 135 -15.98 12.58 -4.24
CA ARG A 135 -14.93 12.66 -3.21
C ARG A 135 -15.04 11.50 -2.22
N LEU A 136 -16.28 11.22 -1.78
CA LEU A 136 -16.58 10.11 -0.90
C LEU A 136 -16.11 8.77 -1.49
N VAL A 137 -16.49 8.48 -2.74
CA VAL A 137 -16.08 7.30 -3.51
C VAL A 137 -14.56 7.14 -3.53
N ASN A 138 -13.83 8.20 -3.85
CA ASN A 138 -12.36 8.15 -3.92
C ASN A 138 -11.71 7.83 -2.57
N GLU A 139 -12.28 8.30 -1.47
CA GLU A 139 -11.76 7.99 -0.13
C GLU A 139 -12.13 6.58 0.31
N LEU A 140 -13.32 6.11 -0.02
CA LEU A 140 -13.72 4.73 0.21
C LEU A 140 -12.86 3.75 -0.60
N ARG A 141 -12.45 4.10 -1.84
CA ARG A 141 -11.46 3.33 -2.62
C ARG A 141 -10.10 3.25 -1.92
N LYS A 142 -9.62 4.34 -1.33
CA LYS A 142 -8.39 4.30 -0.52
C LYS A 142 -8.53 3.33 0.64
N ILE A 143 -9.65 3.36 1.37
CA ILE A 143 -9.92 2.44 2.47
C ILE A 143 -9.99 0.98 1.98
N ARG A 144 -10.64 0.73 0.83
CA ARG A 144 -10.64 -0.57 0.15
C ARG A 144 -9.22 -1.08 -0.09
N HIS A 145 -8.37 -0.28 -0.73
CA HIS A 145 -6.99 -0.69 -1.04
C HIS A 145 -6.16 -1.00 0.20
N LEU A 146 -6.41 -0.33 1.34
CA LEU A 146 -5.79 -0.71 2.61
C LEU A 146 -6.17 -2.13 2.99
N VAL A 147 -7.47 -2.43 2.97
CA VAL A 147 -8.03 -3.72 3.38
C VAL A 147 -7.59 -4.85 2.45
N GLU A 148 -7.61 -4.62 1.13
CA GLU A 148 -7.07 -5.56 0.12
C GLU A 148 -5.55 -5.73 0.25
N GLY A 149 -4.85 -4.65 0.57
CA GLY A 149 -3.44 -4.66 0.95
C GLY A 149 -3.16 -5.33 2.30
N GLY A 150 -4.19 -5.86 2.97
CA GLY A 150 -4.15 -6.59 4.23
C GLY A 150 -3.87 -5.72 5.46
N ILE A 151 -4.10 -4.41 5.36
CA ILE A 151 -4.01 -3.45 6.46
C ILE A 151 -5.39 -3.41 7.12
N PRO A 152 -5.53 -3.85 8.37
CA PRO A 152 -6.78 -3.70 9.10
C PRO A 152 -7.09 -2.23 9.33
N VAL A 153 -8.34 -1.84 9.08
CA VAL A 153 -8.87 -0.49 9.31
C VAL A 153 -9.83 -0.52 10.49
N ARG A 154 -9.42 0.04 11.62
CA ARG A 154 -10.26 0.19 12.81
C ARG A 154 -11.14 1.44 12.67
N VAL A 155 -12.43 1.31 12.93
CA VAL A 155 -13.35 2.45 12.93
C VAL A 155 -13.44 3.00 14.36
N GLU A 156 -12.92 4.20 14.58
CA GLU A 156 -12.85 4.83 15.90
C GLU A 156 -14.25 4.97 16.54
N GLY A 157 -14.34 4.72 17.84
CA GLY A 157 -15.61 4.77 18.58
C GLY A 157 -16.51 3.56 18.37
N THR A 158 -16.07 2.53 17.65
CA THR A 158 -16.82 1.30 17.43
C THR A 158 -15.96 0.05 17.65
N GLN A 159 -16.60 -1.13 17.69
CA GLN A 159 -15.89 -2.42 17.68
C GLN A 159 -15.56 -2.90 16.25
N THR A 160 -15.91 -2.11 15.23
CA THR A 160 -15.76 -2.49 13.82
C THR A 160 -14.29 -2.42 13.40
N VAL A 161 -13.81 -3.53 12.84
CA VAL A 161 -12.50 -3.63 12.20
C VAL A 161 -12.73 -4.17 10.79
N LEU A 162 -12.31 -3.41 9.78
CA LEU A 162 -12.37 -3.79 8.38
C LEU A 162 -11.06 -4.48 8.02
N ASN A 163 -11.10 -5.78 7.79
CA ASN A 163 -9.90 -6.60 7.56
C ASN A 163 -10.04 -7.54 6.35
N THR A 164 -11.21 -7.56 5.71
CA THR A 164 -11.45 -8.20 4.41
C THR A 164 -12.27 -7.30 3.51
N TRP A 165 -12.17 -7.51 2.20
CA TRP A 165 -13.01 -6.84 1.21
C TRP A 165 -14.49 -6.89 1.59
N GLU A 166 -15.01 -8.05 2.01
CA GLU A 166 -16.41 -8.23 2.37
C GLU A 166 -16.80 -7.43 3.61
N SER A 167 -15.90 -7.33 4.61
CA SER A 167 -16.14 -6.52 5.81
C SER A 167 -16.21 -5.04 5.49
N PHE A 168 -15.32 -4.55 4.62
CA PHE A 168 -15.34 -3.18 4.12
C PHE A 168 -16.60 -2.92 3.30
N TYR A 169 -16.93 -3.80 2.35
CA TYR A 169 -18.09 -3.69 1.48
C TYR A 169 -19.38 -3.58 2.31
N ARG A 170 -19.61 -4.52 3.25
CA ARG A 170 -20.80 -4.46 4.13
C ARG A 170 -20.85 -3.19 4.96
N TRP A 171 -19.71 -2.72 5.48
CA TRP A 171 -19.65 -1.48 6.25
C TRP A 171 -19.98 -0.25 5.40
N ALA A 172 -19.37 -0.13 4.22
CA ALA A 172 -19.55 1.00 3.33
C ALA A 172 -21.01 1.09 2.83
N HIS A 173 -21.57 -0.05 2.40
CA HIS A 173 -22.96 -0.12 1.94
C HIS A 173 -23.97 0.13 3.06
N GLY A 174 -23.73 -0.42 4.27
CA GLY A 174 -24.60 -0.16 5.41
C GLY A 174 -24.63 1.31 5.83
N ARG A 175 -23.53 2.04 5.64
CA ARG A 175 -23.44 3.47 5.99
C ARG A 175 -23.90 4.39 4.87
N TYR A 176 -23.59 4.06 3.63
CA TYR A 176 -23.78 4.92 2.45
C TYR A 176 -24.69 4.26 1.40
N HIS A 177 -25.79 3.64 1.84
CA HIS A 177 -26.71 2.83 1.02
C HIS A 177 -27.13 3.46 -0.32
N MET A 178 -27.49 4.75 -0.36
CA MET A 178 -27.90 5.42 -1.61
C MET A 178 -26.81 5.46 -2.70
N LEU A 179 -25.55 5.15 -2.38
CA LEU A 179 -24.53 5.00 -3.41
C LEU A 179 -24.83 3.82 -4.35
N GLU A 180 -25.54 2.78 -3.88
CA GLU A 180 -26.02 1.64 -4.70
C GLU A 180 -26.95 2.09 -5.83
N ASP A 181 -27.79 3.11 -5.59
CA ASP A 181 -28.89 3.49 -6.50
C ASP A 181 -28.43 4.24 -7.78
N GLY A 182 -27.15 4.59 -7.89
CA GLY A 182 -26.62 5.34 -9.03
C GLY A 182 -25.26 4.89 -9.56
N TYR A 183 -24.51 4.11 -8.79
CA TYR A 183 -23.21 3.56 -9.15
C TYR A 183 -23.07 2.25 -8.37
N ASP A 184 -23.14 1.09 -9.01
CA ASP A 184 -22.78 -0.18 -8.33
C ASP A 184 -21.34 -0.60 -8.69
N SER A 185 -20.78 0.02 -9.74
CA SER A 185 -19.43 -0.22 -10.25
C SER A 185 -18.31 0.50 -9.49
N TRP A 186 -18.60 1.52 -8.68
CA TRP A 186 -17.57 2.42 -8.13
C TRP A 186 -16.69 1.82 -7.03
N ILE A 187 -17.18 0.83 -6.27
CA ILE A 187 -16.36 0.19 -5.24
C ILE A 187 -15.46 -0.90 -5.85
N GLY A 188 -15.89 -1.58 -6.92
CA GLY A 188 -15.16 -2.69 -7.55
C GLY A 188 -14.27 -2.32 -8.74
N ASP A 189 -14.66 -1.31 -9.52
CA ASP A 189 -13.92 -0.92 -10.71
C ASP A 189 -12.85 0.12 -10.38
N ASP A 190 -11.59 -0.29 -10.54
CA ASP A 190 -10.44 0.62 -10.61
C ASP A 190 -10.32 1.30 -11.99
N LEU A 191 -11.26 1.04 -12.91
CA LEU A 191 -11.34 1.69 -14.21
C LEU A 191 -11.62 3.19 -14.01
N SER A 192 -10.89 4.13 -14.61
CA SER A 192 -9.75 4.10 -15.53
C SER A 192 -9.19 5.53 -15.62
#